data_AF-G4QIX5-F1
#
_entry.id   AF-G4QIX5-F1
#
_cell.length_a   1.000
_cell.length_b   1.000
_cell.length_c   1.000
_cell.angle_alpha   90.00
_cell.angle_beta   90.00
_cell.angle_gamma   90.00
#
_symmetry.space_group_name_H-M   'P 1'
#
loop_
_entity.id
_entity.type
_entity.pdbx_description
1 polymer ?
#
loop_
_entity_poly.entity_id
_entity_poly.type
_entity_poly.pdbx_seq_one_letter_code
_entity_poly.pdbx_strand_id
1 'polypeptide(L)'
;MTKNIRGVLGERFEWLVTDKIAQRPYVSASESTRAEARLLEEKETKLGNLKALLASIDDEDNTTERDIPARASYLVNNGIMPSTLSAHRGFTLIELMLVVAIIGIFVAIAMTSYNRFVEKARATQAVVDIGGIVRSIYIFKGEKGYLPDSLAAMGVSLKDPWGNPYLYTRIDDSGAPASVGKGKGGVGKLRKDKNLAPINSDFDLYSKGKDGQSVSPLTAPQSQDDIVRANNGRFIGLAEDY
;
A
#
# COMPACT_ATOMS: atom_id res chain seq x y z
N MET A 1 31.90 -17.07 66.55
CA MET A 1 31.94 -18.47 66.08
C MET A 1 31.09 -18.56 64.82
N THR A 2 31.70 -18.62 63.63
CA THR A 2 30.99 -18.73 62.35
C THR A 2 30.49 -20.16 62.16
N LYS A 3 29.16 -20.35 62.22
CA LYS A 3 28.53 -21.65 61.95
C LYS A 3 28.42 -21.81 60.44
N ASN A 4 29.16 -22.75 59.84
CA ASN A 4 29.02 -23.06 58.41
C ASN A 4 27.73 -23.86 58.21
N ILE A 5 26.71 -23.24 57.61
CA ILE A 5 25.46 -23.88 57.22
C ILE A 5 25.53 -24.10 55.71
N ARG A 6 25.45 -25.36 55.25
CA ARG A 6 25.35 -25.71 53.83
C ARG A 6 23.86 -25.72 53.44
N GLY A 7 23.42 -24.74 52.66
CA GLY A 7 22.10 -24.74 52.01
C GLY A 7 22.26 -25.02 50.52
N VAL A 8 21.36 -25.82 49.94
CA VAL A 8 21.32 -26.09 48.50
C VAL A 8 20.42 -25.02 47.86
N LEU A 9 20.99 -24.17 47.00
CA LEU A 9 20.19 -23.28 46.15
C LEU A 9 19.63 -24.11 44.99
N GLY A 10 18.34 -23.96 44.67
CA GLY A 10 17.74 -24.67 43.53
C GLY A 10 18.27 -24.13 42.20
N GLU A 11 18.38 -25.00 41.17
CA GLU A 11 18.99 -24.69 39.86
C GLU A 11 18.46 -23.41 39.19
N ARG A 12 17.20 -23.04 39.46
CA ARG A 12 16.57 -21.81 38.94
C ARG A 12 17.19 -20.50 39.46
N PHE A 13 18.01 -20.55 40.51
CA PHE A 13 18.59 -19.38 41.17
C PHE A 13 20.12 -19.28 41.04
N GLU A 14 20.78 -20.30 40.47
CA GLU A 14 22.24 -20.33 40.23
C GLU A 14 22.71 -19.22 39.29
N TRP A 15 21.90 -18.89 38.28
CA TRP A 15 22.22 -17.83 37.32
C TRP A 15 22.30 -16.44 37.99
N LEU A 16 21.50 -16.19 39.04
CA LEU A 16 21.45 -14.92 39.76
C LEU A 16 22.73 -14.68 40.57
N VAL A 17 23.26 -15.73 41.20
CA VAL A 17 24.51 -15.67 41.95
C VAL A 17 25.69 -15.47 40.99
N THR A 18 25.67 -16.16 39.86
CA THR A 18 26.73 -16.07 38.84
C THR A 18 26.76 -14.70 38.17
N ASP A 19 25.60 -14.13 37.81
CA ASP A 19 25.48 -12.79 37.23
C ASP A 19 25.95 -11.69 38.20
N LYS A 20 25.57 -11.79 39.48
CA LYS A 20 25.98 -10.80 40.49
C LYS A 20 27.45 -10.86 40.85
N ILE A 21 28.10 -12.02 40.81
CA ILE A 21 29.56 -12.10 40.99
C ILE A 21 30.28 -11.53 39.75
N ALA A 22 29.74 -11.76 38.54
CA ALA A 22 30.31 -11.26 37.29
C ALA A 22 30.29 -9.72 37.18
N GLN A 23 29.26 -9.06 37.73
CA GLN A 23 29.16 -7.59 37.77
C GLN A 23 30.14 -6.92 38.78
N ARG A 24 30.96 -7.72 39.50
CA ARG A 24 31.97 -7.32 40.50
C ARG A 24 31.56 -6.43 41.70
N PRO A 25 30.36 -6.49 42.30
CA PRO A 25 30.08 -5.81 43.57
C PRO A 25 30.31 -6.70 44.82
N TYR A 26 30.60 -8.00 44.67
CA TYR A 26 30.78 -8.95 45.79
C TYR A 26 31.96 -9.89 45.54
N VAL A 27 32.74 -10.21 46.58
CA VAL A 27 34.01 -10.97 46.47
C VAL A 27 33.77 -12.48 46.44
N SER A 28 32.62 -12.96 46.94
CA SER A 28 32.26 -14.39 46.88
C SER A 28 30.75 -14.62 46.86
N ALA A 29 30.32 -15.82 46.42
CA ALA A 29 28.94 -16.27 46.50
C ALA A 29 28.38 -16.26 47.94
N SER A 30 29.24 -16.50 48.94
CA SER A 30 28.84 -16.46 50.36
C SER A 30 28.58 -15.04 50.87
N GLU A 31 29.21 -14.04 50.26
CA GLU A 31 29.04 -12.64 50.60
C GLU A 31 27.79 -12.05 49.92
N SER A 32 27.57 -12.39 48.65
CA SER A 32 26.36 -11.96 47.92
C SER A 32 25.09 -12.51 48.57
N THR A 33 25.08 -13.80 48.94
CA THR A 33 23.93 -14.43 49.62
C THR A 33 23.66 -13.83 51.00
N ARG A 34 24.70 -13.52 51.79
CA ARG A 34 24.54 -12.82 53.08
C ARG A 34 24.04 -11.39 52.91
N ALA A 35 24.50 -10.67 51.89
CA ALA A 35 24.03 -9.33 51.59
C ALA A 35 22.56 -9.33 51.17
N GLU A 36 22.13 -10.31 50.36
CA GLU A 36 20.73 -10.46 49.98
C GLU A 36 19.84 -10.86 51.16
N ALA A 37 20.31 -11.74 52.05
CA ALA A 37 19.58 -12.08 53.27
C ALA A 37 19.33 -10.86 54.16
N ARG A 38 20.34 -9.98 54.32
CA ARG A 38 20.19 -8.71 55.04
C ARG A 38 19.21 -7.77 54.35
N LEU A 39 19.24 -7.71 53.03
CA LEU A 39 18.33 -6.85 52.25
C LEU A 39 16.89 -7.36 52.31
N LEU A 40 16.69 -8.68 52.39
CA LEU A 40 15.38 -9.29 52.64
C LEU A 40 14.88 -8.98 54.05
N GLU A 41 15.73 -9.09 55.07
CA GLU A 41 15.38 -8.73 56.45
C GLU A 41 15.02 -7.24 56.57
N GLU A 42 15.78 -6.36 55.92
CA GLU A 42 15.46 -4.93 55.84
C GLU A 42 14.12 -4.70 55.12
N LYS A 43 13.86 -5.42 54.02
CA LYS A 43 12.59 -5.34 53.31
C LYS A 43 11.43 -5.83 54.15
N GLU A 44 11.58 -6.93 54.88
CA GLU A 44 10.55 -7.45 55.79
C GLU A 44 10.28 -6.48 56.94
N THR A 45 11.32 -5.85 57.49
CA THR A 45 11.20 -4.81 58.51
C THR A 45 10.45 -3.59 57.97
N LYS A 46 10.82 -3.12 56.77
CA LYS A 46 10.11 -2.03 56.09
C LYS A 46 8.66 -2.40 55.79
N LEU A 47 8.40 -3.63 55.36
CA LEU A 47 7.05 -4.12 55.10
C LEU A 47 6.23 -4.23 56.38
N GLY A 48 6.85 -4.63 57.49
CA GLY A 48 6.26 -4.63 58.82
C GLY A 48 5.86 -3.23 59.27
N ASN A 49 6.76 -2.26 59.13
CA ASN A 49 6.48 -0.85 59.41
C ASN A 49 5.38 -0.29 58.49
N LEU A 50 5.37 -0.67 57.22
CA LEU A 50 4.32 -0.24 56.27
C LEU A 50 2.97 -0.85 56.61
N LYS A 51 2.94 -2.13 57.00
CA LYS A 51 1.72 -2.81 57.46
C LYS A 51 1.22 -2.23 58.78
N ALA A 52 2.10 -1.87 59.70
CA ALA A 52 1.74 -1.17 60.94
C ALA A 52 1.17 0.23 60.66
N LEU A 53 1.76 0.97 59.70
CA LEU A 53 1.24 2.25 59.24
C LEU A 53 -0.14 2.11 58.56
N LEU A 54 -0.33 1.09 57.71
CA LEU A 54 -1.62 0.80 57.10
C LEU A 54 -2.67 0.41 58.14
N ALA A 55 -2.31 -0.42 59.12
CA ALA A 55 -3.21 -0.75 60.23
C ALA A 55 -3.59 0.50 61.04
N SER A 56 -2.66 1.43 61.27
CA SER A 56 -2.97 2.71 61.93
C SER A 56 -3.83 3.66 61.09
N ILE A 57 -3.96 3.41 59.78
CA ILE A 57 -4.86 4.16 58.89
C ILE A 57 -6.29 3.60 58.95
N ASP A 58 -6.46 2.31 59.23
CA ASP A 58 -7.79 1.67 59.33
C ASP A 58 -8.55 2.02 60.63
N ASP A 59 -7.83 2.47 61.67
CA ASP A 59 -8.43 2.90 62.95
C ASP A 59 -8.82 4.40 62.99
N GLU A 60 -8.54 5.17 61.92
CA GLU A 60 -8.86 6.60 61.84
C GLU A 60 -10.17 6.81 61.04
N ASP A 61 -11.20 7.31 61.73
CA ASP A 61 -12.54 7.62 61.21
C ASP A 61 -12.47 8.37 59.85
N ASN A 62 -12.96 7.71 58.81
CA ASN A 62 -12.98 8.17 57.42
C ASN A 62 -14.04 9.26 57.22
N THR A 63 -13.81 10.47 57.75
CA THR A 63 -14.69 11.63 57.51
C THR A 63 -13.98 12.93 57.18
N THR A 64 -12.65 12.95 56.99
CA THR A 64 -11.96 14.13 56.45
C THR A 64 -11.41 13.83 55.07
N GLU A 65 -12.10 14.35 54.05
CA GLU A 65 -11.66 14.41 52.67
C GLU A 65 -10.20 14.86 52.62
N ARG A 66 -9.30 13.94 52.24
CA ARG A 66 -7.87 14.21 52.18
C ARG A 66 -7.65 15.20 51.05
N ASP A 67 -7.52 16.49 51.36
CA ASP A 67 -7.18 17.54 50.42
C ASP A 67 -5.73 17.35 49.88
N ILE A 68 -5.59 16.41 48.96
CA ILE A 68 -4.38 16.15 48.17
C ILE A 68 -3.85 17.43 47.47
N PRO A 69 -4.69 18.36 46.94
CA PRO A 69 -4.16 19.55 46.29
C PRO A 69 -3.40 20.49 47.23
N ALA A 70 -3.84 20.67 48.48
CA ALA A 70 -3.22 21.61 49.42
C ALA A 70 -1.81 21.18 49.86
N ARG A 71 -1.58 19.87 50.05
CA ARG A 71 -0.25 19.33 50.40
C ARG A 71 0.69 19.28 49.21
N ALA A 72 0.18 19.05 48.00
CA ALA A 72 0.98 19.11 46.78
C ALA A 72 1.56 20.51 46.54
N SER A 73 0.77 21.57 46.78
CA SER A 73 1.24 22.96 46.68
C SER A 73 2.36 23.28 47.67
N TYR A 74 2.30 22.72 48.88
CA TYR A 74 3.30 22.95 49.93
C TYR A 74 4.66 22.33 49.59
N LEU A 75 4.67 21.17 48.93
CA LEU A 75 5.90 20.47 48.53
C LEU A 75 6.60 21.13 47.33
N VAL A 76 5.83 21.71 46.41
CA VAL A 76 6.36 22.47 45.25
C VAL A 76 6.92 23.82 45.70
N ASN A 77 6.18 24.59 46.51
CA ASN A 77 6.62 25.92 46.97
C ASN A 77 7.85 25.88 47.89
N ASN A 78 8.07 24.76 48.60
CA ASN A 78 9.22 24.59 49.48
C ASN A 78 10.41 23.89 48.81
N GLY A 79 10.40 23.73 47.48
CA GLY A 79 11.56 23.29 46.69
C GLY A 79 11.98 21.83 46.91
N ILE A 80 11.11 20.99 47.47
CA ILE A 80 11.40 19.58 47.76
C ILE A 80 11.39 18.73 46.47
N MET A 81 10.70 19.20 45.42
CA MET A 81 10.67 18.57 44.10
C MET A 81 11.27 19.50 43.03
N PRO A 82 12.21 19.02 42.18
CA PRO A 82 12.68 19.79 41.05
C PRO A 82 11.55 19.95 40.02
N SER A 83 11.20 21.19 39.70
CA SER A 83 10.33 21.51 38.57
C SER A 83 11.09 21.20 37.27
N THR A 84 10.95 20.00 36.74
CA THR A 84 11.45 19.68 35.40
C THR A 84 10.55 20.40 34.39
N LEU A 85 10.90 21.64 34.06
CA LEU A 85 10.32 22.37 32.93
C LEU A 85 10.70 21.64 31.64
N SER A 86 9.85 20.69 31.24
CA SER A 86 9.92 20.02 29.96
C SER A 86 9.73 21.07 28.86
N ALA A 87 10.82 21.49 28.23
CA ALA A 87 10.82 22.42 27.12
C ALA A 87 10.16 21.77 25.90
N HIS A 88 8.83 21.88 25.81
CA HIS A 88 8.08 21.54 24.61
C HIS A 88 8.41 22.57 23.53
N ARG A 89 9.46 22.30 22.74
CA ARG A 89 9.69 23.00 21.47
C ARG A 89 8.55 22.62 20.52
N GLY A 90 7.54 23.49 20.41
CA GLY A 90 6.48 23.36 19.42
C GLY A 90 7.01 23.61 18.00
N PHE A 91 6.34 23.03 17.01
CA PHE A 91 6.57 23.32 15.59
C PHE A 91 6.29 24.79 15.28
N THR A 92 7.11 25.41 14.45
CA THR A 92 6.86 26.79 13.99
C THR A 92 5.89 26.78 12.80
N LEU A 93 5.06 27.83 12.66
CA LEU A 93 4.17 27.98 11.51
C LEU A 93 4.95 27.99 10.18
N ILE A 94 6.14 28.60 10.17
CA ILE A 94 6.99 28.66 8.99
C ILE A 94 7.50 27.26 8.58
N GLU A 95 7.81 26.41 9.56
CA GLU A 95 8.28 25.04 9.32
C GLU A 95 7.16 24.18 8.74
N LEU A 96 5.93 24.32 9.25
CA LEU A 96 4.76 23.69 8.65
C LEU A 96 4.50 24.19 7.22
N MET A 97 4.61 25.50 6.97
CA MET A 97 4.43 26.06 5.62
C MET A 97 5.47 25.52 4.63
N LEU A 98 6.73 25.41 5.05
CA LEU A 98 7.79 24.85 4.22
C LEU A 98 7.55 23.37 3.92
N VAL A 99 7.12 22.58 4.90
CA VAL A 99 6.80 21.15 4.72
C VAL A 99 5.68 20.97 3.70
N VAL A 100 4.58 21.73 3.85
CA VAL A 100 3.45 21.66 2.91
C VAL A 100 3.87 22.12 1.51
N ALA A 101 4.72 23.16 1.41
CA ALA A 101 5.25 23.63 0.13
C ALA A 101 6.09 22.55 -0.58
N ILE A 102 6.98 21.87 0.15
CA ILE A 102 7.83 20.80 -0.40
C ILE A 102 6.97 19.60 -0.84
N ILE A 103 5.99 19.17 -0.02
CA ILE A 103 5.07 18.10 -0.36
C ILE A 103 4.27 18.46 -1.62
N GLY A 104 3.80 19.70 -1.75
CA GLY A 104 3.08 20.18 -2.94
C GLY A 104 3.89 20.04 -4.22
N ILE A 105 5.18 20.39 -4.19
CA ILE A 105 6.09 20.23 -5.34
C ILE A 105 6.26 18.75 -5.69
N PHE A 106 6.46 17.88 -4.69
CA PHE A 106 6.59 16.44 -4.92
C PHE A 106 5.34 15.82 -5.53
N VAL A 107 4.15 16.17 -5.03
CA VAL A 107 2.88 15.66 -5.56
C VAL A 107 2.68 16.07 -7.02
N ALA A 108 3.03 17.31 -7.39
CA ALA A 108 2.89 17.79 -8.76
C ALA A 108 3.70 16.93 -9.76
N ILE A 109 4.95 16.61 -9.42
CA ILE A 109 5.81 15.76 -10.25
C ILE A 109 5.29 14.31 -10.25
N ALA A 110 4.99 13.77 -9.07
CA ALA A 110 4.53 12.39 -8.90
C ALA A 110 3.25 12.11 -9.69
N MET A 111 2.30 13.07 -9.72
CA MET A 111 1.03 12.90 -10.42
C MET A 111 1.21 12.69 -11.93
N THR A 112 2.11 13.45 -12.57
CA THR A 112 2.35 13.29 -14.02
C THR A 112 2.96 11.93 -14.35
N SER A 113 3.89 11.46 -13.51
CA SER A 113 4.52 10.15 -13.66
C SER A 113 3.53 9.01 -13.44
N TYR A 114 2.72 9.10 -12.37
CA TYR A 114 1.67 8.13 -12.08
C TYR A 114 0.65 8.00 -13.21
N ASN A 115 0.19 9.13 -13.76
CA ASN A 115 -0.73 9.13 -14.89
C ASN A 115 -0.14 8.41 -16.11
N ARG A 116 1.14 8.67 -16.46
CA ARG A 116 1.81 7.97 -17.58
C ARG A 116 1.90 6.46 -17.35
N PHE A 117 2.19 6.03 -16.12
CA PHE A 117 2.22 4.62 -15.76
C PHE A 117 0.84 3.96 -15.93
N VAL A 118 -0.22 4.61 -15.44
CA VAL A 118 -1.59 4.11 -15.58
C VAL A 118 -2.01 4.02 -17.06
N GLU A 119 -1.69 5.03 -17.87
CA GLU A 119 -2.02 4.98 -19.31
C GLU A 119 -1.27 3.85 -20.04
N LYS A 120 0.00 3.59 -19.70
CA LYS A 120 0.74 2.46 -20.27
C LYS A 120 0.14 1.11 -19.85
N ALA A 121 -0.30 1.00 -18.60
CA ALA A 121 -0.98 -0.19 -18.11
C ALA A 121 -2.31 -0.42 -18.83
N ARG A 122 -3.10 0.64 -19.05
CA ARG A 122 -4.33 0.61 -19.86
C ARG A 122 -4.06 0.18 -21.30
N ALA A 123 -3.09 0.77 -21.97
CA ALA A 123 -2.71 0.34 -23.32
C ALA A 123 -2.33 -1.15 -23.37
N THR A 124 -1.56 -1.62 -22.39
CA THR A 124 -1.19 -3.05 -22.29
C THR A 124 -2.40 -3.95 -22.07
N GLN A 125 -3.34 -3.55 -21.22
CA GLN A 125 -4.59 -4.27 -21.02
C GLN A 125 -5.39 -4.35 -22.33
N ALA A 126 -5.49 -3.25 -23.07
CA ALA A 126 -6.20 -3.24 -24.35
C ALA A 126 -5.54 -4.16 -25.39
N VAL A 127 -4.20 -4.27 -25.41
CA VAL A 127 -3.48 -5.24 -26.25
C VAL A 127 -3.87 -6.68 -25.89
N VAL A 128 -3.93 -7.00 -24.60
CA VAL A 128 -4.34 -8.33 -24.11
C VAL A 128 -5.79 -8.63 -24.50
N ASP A 129 -6.68 -7.67 -24.31
CA ASP A 129 -8.10 -7.78 -24.63
C ASP A 129 -8.31 -8.02 -26.13
N ILE A 130 -7.61 -7.27 -26.99
CA ILE A 130 -7.62 -7.48 -28.45
C ILE A 130 -7.16 -8.90 -28.79
N GLY A 131 -6.07 -9.39 -28.18
CA GLY A 131 -5.62 -10.77 -28.36
C GLY A 131 -6.67 -11.81 -27.98
N GLY A 132 -7.42 -11.57 -26.90
CA GLY A 132 -8.55 -12.39 -26.48
C GLY A 132 -9.70 -12.38 -27.51
N ILE A 133 -10.08 -11.19 -27.98
CA ILE A 133 -11.14 -11.03 -28.99
C ILE A 133 -10.75 -11.72 -30.30
N VAL A 134 -9.50 -11.57 -30.76
CA VAL A 134 -8.97 -12.25 -31.96
C VAL A 134 -9.11 -13.76 -31.84
N ARG A 135 -8.78 -14.33 -30.67
CA ARG A 135 -8.96 -15.77 -30.43
C ARG A 135 -10.41 -16.18 -30.56
N SER A 136 -11.35 -15.43 -29.96
CA SER A 136 -12.78 -15.68 -30.08
C SER A 136 -13.28 -15.61 -31.53
N ILE A 137 -12.78 -14.65 -32.32
CA ILE A 137 -13.08 -14.52 -33.76
C ILE A 137 -12.66 -15.76 -34.52
N TYR A 138 -11.44 -16.28 -34.29
CA TYR A 138 -10.97 -17.47 -34.99
C TYR A 138 -11.67 -18.75 -34.54
N ILE A 139 -12.05 -18.87 -33.27
CA ILE A 139 -12.89 -19.98 -32.80
C ILE A 139 -14.25 -19.95 -33.52
N PHE A 140 -14.90 -18.78 -33.57
CA PHE A 140 -16.17 -18.60 -34.29
C PHE A 140 -16.04 -18.98 -35.76
N LYS A 141 -14.97 -18.53 -36.43
CA LYS A 141 -14.69 -18.89 -37.83
C LYS A 141 -14.50 -20.39 -38.01
N GLY A 142 -13.80 -21.06 -37.08
CA GLY A 142 -13.62 -22.51 -37.10
C GLY A 142 -14.94 -23.27 -36.98
N GLU A 143 -15.87 -22.78 -36.17
CA GLU A 143 -17.18 -23.42 -35.95
C GLU A 143 -18.20 -23.13 -37.06
N LYS A 144 -18.22 -21.90 -37.58
CA LYS A 144 -19.23 -21.44 -38.55
C LYS A 144 -18.75 -21.44 -40.00
N GLY A 145 -17.45 -21.50 -40.23
CA GLY A 145 -16.82 -21.44 -41.56
C GLY A 145 -16.64 -20.02 -42.12
N TYR A 146 -17.13 -18.98 -41.44
CA TYR A 146 -17.03 -17.58 -41.85
C TYR A 146 -16.72 -16.64 -40.67
N LEU A 147 -16.13 -15.47 -40.95
CA LEU A 147 -15.87 -14.43 -39.95
C LEU A 147 -17.19 -13.79 -39.47
N PRO A 148 -17.32 -13.46 -38.17
CA PRO A 148 -18.53 -12.86 -37.62
C PRO A 148 -18.84 -11.50 -38.27
N ASP A 149 -20.12 -11.13 -38.35
CA ASP A 149 -20.51 -9.80 -38.86
C ASP A 149 -20.30 -8.67 -37.84
N SER A 150 -20.21 -9.01 -36.54
CA SER A 150 -19.93 -8.05 -35.46
C SER A 150 -19.43 -8.77 -34.20
N LEU A 151 -18.80 -8.05 -33.28
CA LEU A 151 -18.45 -8.59 -31.96
C LEU A 151 -19.68 -9.03 -31.16
N ALA A 152 -20.78 -8.29 -31.29
CA ALA A 152 -22.05 -8.61 -30.64
C ALA A 152 -22.64 -9.94 -31.13
N ALA A 153 -22.42 -10.32 -32.40
CA ALA A 153 -22.85 -11.61 -32.93
C ALA A 153 -22.15 -12.81 -32.26
N MET A 154 -20.99 -12.58 -31.65
CA MET A 154 -20.28 -13.57 -30.82
C MET A 154 -20.58 -13.45 -29.32
N GLY A 155 -21.47 -12.53 -28.92
CA GLY A 155 -21.72 -12.22 -27.50
C GLY A 155 -20.59 -11.44 -26.82
N VAL A 156 -19.64 -10.88 -27.58
CA VAL A 156 -18.56 -10.06 -27.03
C VAL A 156 -19.06 -8.63 -26.85
N SER A 157 -19.16 -8.19 -25.59
CA SER A 157 -19.54 -6.82 -25.20
C SER A 157 -18.49 -6.15 -24.30
N LEU A 158 -17.22 -6.54 -24.47
CA LEU A 158 -16.11 -5.99 -23.72
C LEU A 158 -15.88 -4.51 -24.07
N LYS A 159 -15.56 -3.70 -23.05
CA LYS A 159 -15.13 -2.31 -23.20
C LYS A 159 -13.63 -2.23 -22.96
N ASP A 160 -12.98 -1.32 -23.66
CA ASP A 160 -11.59 -1.02 -23.44
C ASP A 160 -11.37 -0.31 -22.08
N PRO A 161 -10.12 -0.15 -21.63
CA PRO A 161 -9.79 0.44 -20.33
C PRO A 161 -10.19 1.91 -20.17
N TRP A 162 -10.59 2.59 -21.24
CA TRP A 162 -11.10 3.96 -21.24
C TRP A 162 -12.64 4.01 -21.31
N GLY A 163 -13.30 2.85 -21.39
CA GLY A 163 -14.76 2.70 -21.37
C GLY A 163 -15.42 2.71 -22.74
N ASN A 164 -14.65 2.75 -23.83
CA ASN A 164 -15.15 2.68 -25.19
C ASN A 164 -15.34 1.21 -25.64
N PRO A 165 -16.28 0.90 -26.55
CA PRO A 165 -16.35 -0.44 -27.13
C PRO A 165 -15.19 -0.69 -28.09
N TYR A 166 -14.72 -1.93 -28.17
CA TYR A 166 -13.83 -2.35 -29.26
C TYR A 166 -14.55 -2.28 -30.60
N LEU A 167 -13.85 -1.78 -31.62
CA LEU A 167 -14.40 -1.69 -32.98
C LEU A 167 -13.84 -2.81 -33.83
N TYR A 168 -14.75 -3.46 -34.55
CA TYR A 168 -14.45 -4.56 -35.44
C TYR A 168 -15.04 -4.27 -36.82
N THR A 169 -14.29 -4.58 -37.86
CA THR A 169 -14.79 -4.49 -39.24
C THR A 169 -14.23 -5.65 -40.05
N ARG A 170 -15.10 -6.52 -40.53
CA ARG A 170 -14.72 -7.60 -41.44
C ARG A 170 -14.33 -7.02 -42.80
N ILE A 171 -13.32 -7.59 -43.43
CA ILE A 171 -12.93 -7.29 -44.82
C ILE A 171 -13.45 -8.41 -45.70
N ASP A 172 -14.10 -8.08 -46.81
CA ASP A 172 -14.57 -9.05 -47.79
C ASP A 172 -13.48 -9.44 -48.81
N ASP A 173 -13.78 -10.40 -49.67
CA ASP A 173 -12.82 -10.92 -50.66
C ASP A 173 -12.37 -9.85 -51.68
N SER A 174 -13.09 -8.72 -51.78
CA SER A 174 -12.72 -7.58 -52.64
C SER A 174 -11.75 -6.60 -51.95
N GLY A 175 -11.42 -6.83 -50.68
CA GLY A 175 -10.62 -5.92 -49.87
C GLY A 175 -11.40 -4.71 -49.35
N ALA A 176 -12.73 -4.72 -49.47
CA ALA A 176 -13.61 -3.68 -48.97
C ALA A 176 -14.11 -4.03 -47.56
N PRO A 177 -14.48 -3.02 -46.74
CA PRO A 177 -15.18 -3.30 -45.49
C PRO A 177 -16.51 -3.98 -45.83
N ALA A 178 -16.68 -5.21 -45.35
CA ALA A 178 -17.88 -5.97 -45.56
C ALA A 178 -19.06 -5.16 -45.02
N SER A 179 -20.06 -4.90 -45.85
CA SER A 179 -21.24 -4.17 -45.44
C SER A 179 -21.98 -4.97 -44.39
N VAL A 180 -21.82 -4.60 -43.12
CA VAL A 180 -22.77 -5.02 -42.08
C VAL A 180 -24.09 -4.38 -42.48
N GLY A 181 -25.12 -5.20 -42.73
CA GLY A 181 -26.38 -4.76 -43.32
C GLY A 181 -26.88 -3.44 -42.72
N LYS A 182 -27.39 -2.54 -43.57
CA LYS A 182 -27.89 -1.20 -43.20
C LYS A 182 -28.63 -1.25 -41.87
N GLY A 183 -28.05 -0.67 -40.80
CA GLY A 183 -28.72 -0.46 -39.52
C GLY A 183 -28.10 -1.10 -38.28
N LYS A 184 -26.97 -1.82 -38.36
CA LYS A 184 -26.28 -2.35 -37.16
C LYS A 184 -24.76 -2.15 -37.24
N GLY A 185 -24.29 -0.98 -36.79
CA GLY A 185 -22.88 -0.59 -36.85
C GLY A 185 -22.50 -0.09 -38.23
N GLY A 186 -22.17 1.20 -38.36
CA GLY A 186 -21.78 1.79 -39.64
C GLY A 186 -20.65 0.99 -40.28
N VAL A 187 -20.61 0.98 -41.62
CA VAL A 187 -19.47 0.45 -42.38
C VAL A 187 -18.22 1.12 -41.82
N GLY A 188 -17.47 0.39 -40.99
CA GLY A 188 -16.23 0.89 -40.43
C GLY A 188 -15.31 1.18 -41.60
N LYS A 189 -14.79 2.40 -41.68
CA LYS A 189 -13.75 2.66 -42.66
C LYS A 189 -12.52 1.88 -42.22
N LEU A 190 -11.94 1.12 -43.15
CA LEU A 190 -10.73 0.35 -42.87
C LEU A 190 -9.61 1.25 -42.35
N ARG A 191 -8.87 0.75 -41.39
CA ARG A 191 -7.66 1.40 -40.86
C ARG A 191 -6.56 1.30 -41.92
N LYS A 192 -5.80 2.38 -42.06
CA LYS A 192 -4.87 2.58 -43.15
C LYS A 192 -3.50 3.01 -42.66
N ASP A 193 -2.47 2.54 -43.32
CA ASP A 193 -1.09 2.92 -43.08
C ASP A 193 -0.77 4.32 -43.63
N LYS A 194 0.51 4.71 -43.54
CA LYS A 194 1.05 5.96 -44.11
C LYS A 194 0.87 6.11 -45.63
N ASN A 195 0.70 5.00 -46.35
CA ASN A 195 0.47 4.97 -47.79
C ASN A 195 -1.03 4.93 -48.14
N LEU A 196 -1.91 5.09 -47.15
CA LEU A 196 -3.37 4.98 -47.27
C LEU A 196 -3.85 3.59 -47.70
N ALA A 197 -3.01 2.56 -47.54
CA ALA A 197 -3.32 1.17 -47.79
C ALA A 197 -3.92 0.52 -46.54
N PRO A 198 -4.92 -0.38 -46.67
CA PRO A 198 -5.46 -1.12 -45.54
C PRO A 198 -4.36 -1.87 -44.76
N ILE A 199 -4.40 -1.80 -43.43
CA ILE A 199 -3.38 -2.43 -42.56
C ILE A 199 -3.60 -3.94 -42.36
N ASN A 200 -4.80 -4.42 -42.67
CA ASN A 200 -5.20 -5.82 -42.60
C ASN A 200 -5.93 -6.21 -43.89
N SER A 201 -5.99 -7.51 -44.16
CA SER A 201 -6.75 -8.11 -45.26
C SER A 201 -7.88 -9.01 -44.78
N ASP A 202 -7.92 -9.39 -43.49
CA ASP A 202 -8.96 -10.26 -42.92
C ASP A 202 -10.05 -9.48 -42.18
N PHE A 203 -9.66 -8.70 -41.16
CA PHE A 203 -10.54 -7.83 -40.41
C PHE A 203 -9.71 -6.79 -39.64
N ASP A 204 -10.32 -5.64 -39.41
CA ASP A 204 -9.83 -4.66 -38.46
C ASP A 204 -10.40 -4.91 -37.08
N LEU A 205 -9.56 -4.73 -36.07
CA LEU A 205 -9.92 -4.75 -34.67
C LEU A 205 -9.05 -3.74 -33.90
N TYR A 206 -9.70 -2.80 -33.21
CA TYR A 206 -8.99 -1.76 -32.47
C TYR A 206 -9.81 -1.17 -31.32
N SER A 207 -9.11 -0.50 -30.40
CA SER A 207 -9.66 0.42 -29.41
C SER A 207 -9.34 1.86 -29.83
N LYS A 208 -10.24 2.80 -29.52
CA LYS A 208 -10.10 4.23 -29.85
C LYS A 208 -9.21 5.01 -28.86
N GLY A 209 -8.44 4.29 -28.06
CA GLY A 209 -7.58 4.90 -27.06
C GLY A 209 -8.33 5.75 -26.02
N LYS A 210 -7.61 6.73 -25.52
CA LYS A 210 -8.01 7.59 -24.40
C LYS A 210 -8.93 8.71 -24.84
N ASP A 211 -8.67 9.29 -26.02
CA ASP A 211 -9.40 10.46 -26.50
C ASP A 211 -10.79 10.08 -27.05
N GLY A 212 -11.01 8.80 -27.33
CA GLY A 212 -12.27 8.30 -27.88
C GLY A 212 -12.56 8.89 -29.26
N GLN A 213 -11.55 9.24 -30.02
CA GLN A 213 -11.61 9.68 -31.41
C GLN A 213 -10.78 8.73 -32.26
N SER A 214 -11.14 8.56 -33.53
CA SER A 214 -10.37 7.71 -34.44
C SER A 214 -10.78 8.03 -35.88
N VAL A 215 -9.79 8.05 -36.78
CA VAL A 215 -9.97 8.30 -38.22
C VAL A 215 -9.12 7.32 -39.01
N SER A 216 -9.54 6.97 -40.23
CA SER A 216 -8.98 5.83 -40.99
C SER A 216 -7.46 5.78 -41.17
N PRO A 217 -6.72 6.87 -41.40
CA PRO A 217 -5.26 6.81 -41.42
C PRO A 217 -4.67 6.77 -40.01
N LEU A 218 -3.77 5.83 -39.72
CA LEU A 218 -3.06 5.76 -38.44
C LEU A 218 -2.12 6.94 -38.21
N THR A 219 -1.69 7.61 -39.28
CA THR A 219 -0.82 8.79 -39.21
C THR A 219 -1.53 10.04 -38.70
N ALA A 220 -2.86 10.04 -38.63
CA ALA A 220 -3.62 11.18 -38.13
C ALA A 220 -3.47 11.33 -36.60
N PRO A 221 -3.33 12.55 -36.06
CA PRO A 221 -3.14 12.76 -34.63
C PRO A 221 -4.22 12.13 -33.75
N GLN A 222 -5.48 12.14 -34.20
CA GLN A 222 -6.63 11.55 -33.51
C GLN A 222 -6.66 10.01 -33.55
N SER A 223 -5.60 9.38 -34.04
CA SER A 223 -5.51 7.93 -34.16
C SER A 223 -4.22 7.38 -33.60
N GLN A 224 -3.33 8.24 -33.11
CA GLN A 224 -2.03 7.82 -32.59
C GLN A 224 -2.15 7.10 -31.23
N ASP A 225 -3.18 7.42 -30.44
CA ASP A 225 -3.45 6.76 -29.16
C ASP A 225 -4.32 5.51 -29.28
N ASP A 226 -4.77 5.17 -30.49
CA ASP A 226 -5.51 3.93 -30.75
C ASP A 226 -4.63 2.71 -30.46
N ILE A 227 -5.26 1.65 -29.94
CA ILE A 227 -4.62 0.34 -29.85
C ILE A 227 -5.14 -0.52 -30.98
N VAL A 228 -4.27 -0.89 -31.92
CA VAL A 228 -4.65 -1.49 -33.19
C VAL A 228 -4.04 -2.87 -33.37
N ARG A 229 -4.79 -3.78 -33.97
CA ARG A 229 -4.26 -4.98 -34.63
C ARG A 229 -3.88 -4.62 -36.06
N ALA A 230 -2.66 -4.95 -36.46
CA ALA A 230 -2.17 -4.67 -37.81
C ALA A 230 -1.35 -5.84 -38.39
N ASN A 231 -1.05 -5.78 -39.69
CA ASN A 231 -0.32 -6.81 -40.43
C ASN A 231 -0.94 -8.21 -40.24
N ASN A 232 -2.27 -8.31 -40.31
CA ASN A 232 -3.02 -9.55 -40.09
C ASN A 232 -2.69 -10.23 -38.74
N GLY A 233 -2.48 -9.42 -37.70
CA GLY A 233 -2.22 -9.90 -36.34
C GLY A 233 -0.76 -10.11 -35.98
N ARG A 234 0.18 -9.77 -36.87
CA ARG A 234 1.62 -9.74 -36.54
C ARG A 234 1.98 -8.60 -35.60
N PHE A 235 1.14 -7.57 -35.51
CA PHE A 235 1.29 -6.44 -34.62
C PHE A 235 -0.01 -6.21 -33.84
N ILE A 236 0.13 -5.98 -32.53
CA ILE A 236 -0.93 -5.46 -31.66
C ILE A 236 -0.27 -4.47 -30.70
N GLY A 237 -0.64 -3.20 -30.79
CA GLY A 237 0.02 -2.13 -30.03
C GLY A 237 -0.57 -0.76 -30.32
N LEU A 238 0.10 0.27 -29.81
CA LEU A 238 -0.22 1.67 -30.12
C LEU A 238 -0.08 1.92 -31.62
N ALA A 239 -1.02 2.66 -32.19
CA ALA A 239 -0.98 3.06 -33.59
C ALA A 239 0.21 3.96 -33.93
N GLU A 240 0.70 4.76 -32.97
CA GLU A 240 1.94 5.55 -33.12
C GLU A 240 3.18 4.67 -33.33
N ASP A 241 3.18 3.43 -32.80
CA ASP A 241 4.31 2.50 -32.87
C ASP A 241 4.33 1.63 -34.15
N TYR A 242 3.36 1.81 -35.06
CA TYR A 242 3.16 1.00 -36.27
C TYR A 242 3.68 1.70 -37.55
#